data_AF-W7DAJ9-F1
#
_entry.id   AF-W7DAJ9-F1
#
_cell.length_a   1.000
_cell.length_b   1.000
_cell.length_c   1.000
_cell.angle_alpha   90.00
_cell.angle_beta   90.00
_cell.angle_gamma   90.00
#
_symmetry.space_group_name_H-M   'P 1'
#
loop_
_entity.id
_entity.type
_entity.pdbx_description
1 polymer ?
#
loop_
_entity_poly.entity_id
_entity_poly.type
_entity_poly.pdbx_seq_one_letter_code
_entity_poly.pdbx_strand_id
1 'polypeptide(L)'
;MIGNRNKISESFKKFKQQMTPEKYKYDAEEMEQFLLLKLLLEEEPVSVQYFQDILFISRSTVLNHLRAIDGDVFLNDMTIVHKTRIGYQIEGDLVSKCTLFARKLLKFMNMREFYQFLESEQSLSKKGELFFL
;
A
#
# COMPACT_ATOMS: atom_id res chain seq x y z
N MET A 1 11.89 -22.09 16.75
CA MET A 1 11.49 -21.36 15.51
C MET A 1 11.85 -19.87 15.58
N ILE A 2 13.13 -19.51 15.79
CA ILE A 2 13.57 -18.10 15.98
C ILE A 2 14.47 -17.61 14.82
N GLY A 3 15.02 -18.52 14.01
CA GLY A 3 15.99 -18.19 12.96
C GLY A 3 15.46 -17.47 11.71
N ASN A 4 14.14 -17.49 11.45
CA ASN A 4 13.60 -16.96 10.18
C ASN A 4 13.28 -15.45 10.22
N ARG A 5 12.92 -14.90 11.39
CA ARG A 5 12.60 -13.46 11.52
C ARG A 5 13.83 -12.56 11.33
N ASN A 6 15.01 -13.02 11.77
CA ASN A 6 16.25 -12.24 11.66
C ASN A 6 16.75 -12.16 10.21
N LYS A 7 16.60 -13.23 9.41
CA LYS A 7 16.96 -13.20 7.97
C LYS A 7 16.09 -12.23 7.17
N ILE A 8 14.79 -12.21 7.43
CA ILE A 8 13.86 -11.27 6.79
C ILE A 8 14.30 -9.83 7.10
N SER A 9 14.64 -9.53 8.36
CA SER A 9 15.07 -8.19 8.76
C SER A 9 16.38 -7.71 8.10
N GLU A 10 17.34 -8.62 7.86
CA GLU A 10 18.60 -8.29 7.20
C GLU A 10 18.44 -8.14 5.68
N SER A 11 17.64 -8.99 5.05
CA SER A 11 17.25 -8.81 3.64
C SER A 11 16.51 -7.49 3.44
N PHE A 12 15.57 -7.14 4.34
CA PHE A 12 14.88 -5.85 4.34
C PHE A 12 15.82 -4.64 4.54
N LYS A 13 16.83 -4.77 5.41
CA LYS A 13 17.82 -3.70 5.63
C LYS A 13 18.75 -3.50 4.45
N LYS A 14 19.24 -4.58 3.83
CA LYS A 14 20.07 -4.51 2.61
C LYS A 14 19.26 -3.99 1.43
N PHE A 15 17.97 -4.31 1.36
CA PHE A 15 17.03 -3.82 0.35
C PHE A 15 16.81 -2.29 0.46
N LYS A 16 16.56 -1.76 1.67
CA LYS A 16 16.47 -0.29 1.90
C LYS A 16 17.73 0.49 1.50
N GLN A 17 18.90 -0.14 1.53
CA GLN A 17 20.17 0.51 1.18
C GLN A 17 20.43 0.59 -0.33
N GLN A 18 19.85 -0.31 -1.13
CA GLN A 18 20.03 -0.29 -2.59
C GLN A 18 19.16 0.77 -3.29
N MET A 19 18.05 1.16 -2.67
CA MET A 19 17.19 2.25 -3.10
C MET A 19 17.43 3.49 -2.24
N THR A 20 18.52 4.21 -2.50
CA THR A 20 18.66 5.58 -1.96
C THR A 20 17.40 6.40 -2.33
N PRO A 21 16.64 6.95 -1.35
CA PRO A 21 15.34 7.59 -1.57
C PRO A 21 15.35 8.82 -2.50
N GLU A 22 16.52 9.40 -2.77
CA GLU A 22 16.64 10.66 -3.48
C GLU A 22 16.26 10.61 -4.97
N LYS A 23 16.08 9.42 -5.57
CA LYS A 23 16.01 9.29 -7.04
C LYS A 23 14.74 8.67 -7.62
N TYR A 24 13.78 8.18 -6.82
CA TYR A 24 12.53 7.64 -7.34
C TYR A 24 11.31 8.37 -6.78
N LYS A 25 10.62 9.11 -7.66
CA LYS A 25 9.38 9.81 -7.37
C LYS A 25 8.23 8.96 -7.92
N TYR A 26 7.50 8.27 -7.05
CA TYR A 26 6.28 7.55 -7.42
C TYR A 26 5.32 8.49 -8.15
N ASP A 27 4.63 7.99 -9.16
CA ASP A 27 3.56 8.75 -9.80
C ASP A 27 2.30 8.78 -8.93
N ALA A 28 1.34 9.63 -9.29
CA ALA A 28 0.11 9.81 -8.50
C ALA A 28 -0.73 8.52 -8.44
N GLU A 29 -0.81 7.77 -9.53
CA GLU A 29 -1.59 6.53 -9.60
C GLU A 29 -0.96 5.45 -8.69
N GLU A 30 0.37 5.32 -8.70
CA GLU A 30 1.10 4.39 -7.83
C GLU A 30 0.84 4.69 -6.34
N MET A 31 0.93 5.97 -5.96
CA MET A 31 0.66 6.39 -4.58
C MET A 31 -0.79 6.13 -4.17
N GLU A 32 -1.75 6.48 -5.03
CA GLU A 32 -3.18 6.26 -4.78
C GLU A 32 -3.53 4.78 -4.64
N GLN A 33 -2.97 3.91 -5.49
CA GLN A 33 -3.17 2.47 -5.37
C GLN A 33 -2.56 1.91 -4.07
N PHE A 34 -1.38 2.38 -3.66
CA PHE A 34 -0.81 1.96 -2.38
C PHE A 34 -1.66 2.35 -1.19
N LEU A 35 -2.10 3.62 -1.13
CA LEU A 35 -3.00 4.09 -0.08
C LEU A 35 -4.28 3.25 -0.03
N LEU A 36 -4.90 3.03 -1.18
CA LEU A 36 -6.14 2.26 -1.29
C LEU A 36 -5.96 0.81 -0.83
N LEU A 37 -4.97 0.09 -1.37
CA LEU A 37 -4.74 -1.30 -1.01
C LEU A 37 -4.35 -1.46 0.45
N LYS A 38 -3.54 -0.55 1.00
CA LYS A 38 -3.19 -0.55 2.42
C LYS A 38 -4.43 -0.38 3.29
N LEU A 39 -5.30 0.59 2.98
CA LEU A 39 -6.52 0.83 3.75
C LEU A 39 -7.56 -0.29 3.63
N LEU A 40 -7.57 -1.03 2.52
CA LEU A 40 -8.46 -2.19 2.34
C LEU A 40 -8.04 -3.40 3.15
N LEU A 41 -6.74 -3.57 3.38
CA LEU A 41 -6.18 -4.69 4.17
C LEU A 41 -6.25 -4.45 5.68
N GLU A 42 -6.19 -3.20 6.11
CA GLU A 42 -6.10 -2.87 7.53
C GLU A 42 -7.49 -2.85 8.19
N GLU A 43 -7.60 -3.60 9.30
CA GLU A 43 -8.77 -3.53 10.17
C GLU A 43 -8.75 -2.27 11.04
N GLU A 44 -7.56 -1.77 11.39
CA GLU A 44 -7.38 -0.59 12.22
C GLU A 44 -7.07 0.67 11.38
N PRO A 45 -7.34 1.89 11.90
CA PRO A 45 -7.06 3.11 11.16
C PRO A 45 -5.56 3.33 10.93
N VAL A 46 -5.19 3.65 9.69
CA VAL A 46 -3.81 3.92 9.28
C VAL A 46 -3.49 5.40 9.41
N SER A 47 -2.45 5.72 10.18
CA SER A 47 -2.04 7.11 10.39
C SER A 47 -1.56 7.78 9.09
N VAL A 48 -1.79 9.09 8.97
CA VAL A 48 -1.23 9.86 7.84
C VAL A 48 0.30 9.85 7.88
N GLN A 49 0.89 9.82 9.07
CA GLN A 49 2.34 9.76 9.26
C GLN A 49 2.95 8.52 8.61
N TYR A 50 2.28 7.36 8.71
CA TYR A 50 2.72 6.13 8.03
C TYR A 50 2.92 6.36 6.51
N PHE A 51 1.95 6.97 5.84
CA PHE A 51 2.07 7.26 4.41
C PHE A 51 3.14 8.30 4.10
N GLN A 52 3.31 9.32 4.96
CA GLN A 52 4.38 10.31 4.81
C GLN A 52 5.77 9.67 4.90
N ASP A 53 5.97 8.75 5.84
CA ASP A 53 7.24 8.08 6.08
C ASP A 53 7.59 7.08 4.99
N ILE A 54 6.60 6.37 4.46
CA ILE A 54 6.80 5.36 3.41
C ILE A 54 6.97 6.01 2.03
N LEU A 55 6.14 7.00 1.70
CA LEU A 55 6.13 7.62 0.37
C LEU A 55 7.02 8.88 0.28
N PHE A 56 7.58 9.35 1.40
CA PHE A 56 8.37 10.58 1.50
C PHE A 56 7.63 11.82 0.96
N ILE A 57 6.32 11.89 1.22
CA ILE A 57 5.45 12.99 0.77
C ILE A 57 4.91 13.81 1.94
N SER A 58 4.46 15.03 1.63
CA SER A 58 3.87 15.90 2.63
C SER A 58 2.49 15.39 3.09
N ARG A 59 2.09 15.80 4.31
CA ARG A 59 0.75 15.55 4.84
C ARG A 59 -0.35 15.97 3.86
N SER A 60 -0.25 17.17 3.27
CA SER A 60 -1.27 17.67 2.33
C SER A 60 -1.34 16.81 1.07
N THR A 61 -0.21 16.30 0.59
CA THR A 61 -0.17 15.34 -0.53
C THR A 61 -0.90 14.05 -0.19
N VAL A 62 -0.67 13.46 0.98
CA VAL A 62 -1.42 12.26 1.44
C VAL A 62 -2.93 12.55 1.47
N LEU A 63 -3.34 13.68 2.05
CA LEU A 63 -4.76 14.05 2.14
C LEU A 63 -5.40 14.26 0.76
N ASN A 64 -4.64 14.76 -0.21
CA ASN A 64 -5.12 14.91 -1.58
C ASN A 64 -5.33 13.55 -2.25
N HIS A 65 -4.40 12.61 -2.10
CA HIS A 65 -4.57 11.25 -2.63
C HIS A 65 -5.70 10.49 -1.93
N LEU A 66 -5.89 10.66 -0.62
CA LEU A 66 -7.04 10.09 0.10
C LEU A 66 -8.38 10.60 -0.48
N ARG A 67 -8.46 11.89 -0.83
CA ARG A 67 -9.66 12.44 -1.51
C ARG A 67 -9.82 11.90 -2.93
N ALA A 68 -8.72 11.66 -3.65
CA ALA A 68 -8.76 11.13 -5.01
C ALA A 68 -9.32 9.70 -5.05
N ILE A 69 -8.99 8.86 -4.07
CA ILE A 69 -9.49 7.48 -3.99
C ILE A 69 -10.89 7.34 -3.39
N ASP A 70 -11.39 8.38 -2.68
CA ASP A 70 -12.67 8.33 -1.97
C ASP A 70 -13.86 8.01 -2.90
N GLY A 71 -13.88 8.58 -4.10
CA GLY A 71 -14.92 8.29 -5.09
C GLY A 71 -14.96 6.83 -5.55
N ASP A 72 -13.80 6.18 -5.68
CA ASP A 72 -13.71 4.77 -6.05
C ASP A 72 -14.14 3.85 -4.91
N VAL A 73 -13.84 4.22 -3.65
CA VAL A 73 -14.34 3.50 -2.47
C VAL A 73 -15.86 3.64 -2.36
N PHE A 74 -16.39 4.84 -2.56
CA PHE A 74 -17.83 5.13 -2.52
C PHE A 74 -18.63 4.33 -3.56
N LEU A 75 -18.10 4.17 -4.78
CA LEU A 75 -18.74 3.36 -5.84
C LEU A 75 -18.83 1.86 -5.53
N ASN A 76 -18.21 1.40 -4.43
CA ASN A 76 -18.26 0.01 -3.98
C ASN A 76 -18.96 -0.11 -2.61
N ASP A 77 -19.89 0.81 -2.30
CA ASP A 77 -20.70 0.80 -1.06
C ASP A 77 -19.86 0.85 0.24
N MET A 78 -18.70 1.50 0.16
CA MET A 78 -17.78 1.70 1.29
C MET A 78 -17.50 3.18 1.50
N THR A 79 -16.87 3.54 2.62
CA THR A 79 -16.49 4.93 2.90
C THR A 79 -15.11 5.03 3.53
N ILE A 80 -14.38 6.10 3.22
CA ILE A 80 -13.14 6.43 3.94
C ILE A 80 -13.50 7.31 5.14
N VAL A 81 -13.29 6.79 6.35
CA VAL A 81 -13.57 7.50 7.59
C VAL A 81 -12.28 8.01 8.23
N HIS A 82 -12.31 9.23 8.76
CA HIS A 82 -11.23 9.78 9.57
C HIS A 82 -11.50 9.51 11.05
N LYS A 83 -10.65 8.69 11.67
CA LYS A 83 -10.64 8.47 13.12
C LYS A 83 -9.69 9.49 13.75
N THR A 84 -10.27 10.49 14.42
CA THR A 84 -9.55 11.61 15.05
C THR A 84 -8.33 11.15 15.85
N ARG A 85 -7.16 11.74 15.58
CA ARG A 85 -5.85 11.44 16.19
C ARG A 85 -5.28 10.04 15.92
N ILE A 86 -5.98 9.19 15.17
CA ILE A 86 -5.52 7.83 14.84
C ILE A 86 -5.13 7.79 13.36
N GLY A 87 -6.07 8.08 12.45
CA GLY A 87 -5.82 7.92 11.03
C GLY A 87 -7.07 7.78 10.19
N TYR A 88 -6.91 7.12 9.04
CA TYR A 88 -7.98 6.84 8.09
C TYR A 88 -8.23 5.34 8.00
N GLN A 89 -9.48 4.96 7.78
CA GLN A 89 -9.91 3.57 7.67
C GLN A 89 -10.98 3.48 6.57
N ILE A 90 -11.05 2.36 5.87
CA ILE A 90 -12.21 2.06 5.01
C ILE A 90 -13.24 1.30 5.84
N GLU A 91 -14.46 1.82 5.93
CA GLU A 91 -15.62 1.14 6.51
C GLU A 91 -16.48 0.55 5.39
N GLY A 92 -16.88 -0.72 5.56
CA GLY A 92 -17.52 -1.53 4.55
C GLY A 92 -17.50 -3.00 4.94
N ASP A 93 -18.32 -3.82 4.28
CA ASP A 93 -18.29 -5.27 4.50
C ASP A 93 -17.00 -5.91 3.93
N LEU A 94 -16.61 -7.04 4.51
CA LEU A 94 -15.38 -7.73 4.14
C LEU A 94 -15.39 -8.20 2.68
N VAL A 95 -16.53 -8.61 2.14
CA VAL A 95 -16.64 -9.11 0.78
C VAL A 95 -16.37 -7.99 -0.22
N SER A 96 -16.95 -6.81 0.01
CA SER A 96 -16.70 -5.60 -0.80
C SER A 96 -15.24 -5.16 -0.74
N LYS A 97 -14.63 -5.17 0.46
CA LYS A 97 -13.20 -4.87 0.62
C LYS A 97 -12.31 -5.83 -0.15
N CYS A 98 -12.51 -7.14 0.02
CA CYS A 98 -11.73 -8.16 -0.68
C CYS A 98 -11.92 -8.10 -2.19
N THR A 99 -13.14 -7.85 -2.66
CA THR A 99 -13.45 -7.72 -4.09
C THR A 99 -12.76 -6.52 -4.71
N LEU A 100 -12.82 -5.35 -4.05
CA LEU A 100 -12.14 -4.16 -4.54
C LEU A 100 -10.62 -4.36 -4.53
N PHE A 101 -10.07 -4.92 -3.46
CA PHE A 101 -8.65 -5.21 -3.33
C PHE A 101 -8.17 -6.10 -4.47
N ALA A 102 -8.82 -7.25 -4.68
CA ALA A 102 -8.43 -8.20 -5.73
C ALA A 102 -8.50 -7.55 -7.13
N ARG A 103 -9.59 -6.80 -7.42
CA ARG A 103 -9.76 -6.12 -8.71
C ARG A 103 -8.67 -5.07 -8.96
N LYS A 104 -8.31 -4.29 -7.94
CA LYS A 104 -7.28 -3.24 -8.05
C LYS A 104 -5.89 -3.83 -8.16
N LEU A 105 -5.58 -4.83 -7.34
CA LEU A 105 -4.31 -5.55 -7.39
C LEU A 105 -4.06 -6.17 -8.77
N LEU A 106 -5.04 -6.91 -9.32
CA LEU A 106 -4.92 -7.55 -10.63
C LEU A 106 -4.79 -6.56 -11.80
N LYS A 107 -5.36 -5.36 -11.67
CA LYS A 107 -5.24 -4.31 -12.68
C LYS A 107 -3.84 -3.67 -12.66
N PHE A 108 -3.24 -3.57 -11.48
CA PHE A 108 -1.99 -2.84 -11.29
C PHE A 108 -0.75 -3.74 -11.35
N MET A 109 -0.87 -5.00 -10.94
CA MET A 109 0.16 -6.03 -11.05
C MET A 109 -0.33 -7.13 -12.00
N ASN A 110 0.43 -7.40 -13.06
CA ASN A 110 0.11 -8.53 -13.93
C ASN A 110 0.40 -9.87 -13.24
N MET A 111 -0.27 -10.93 -13.69
CA MET A 111 -0.19 -12.26 -13.06
C MET A 111 1.25 -12.80 -12.97
N ARG A 112 2.12 -12.46 -13.94
CA ARG A 112 3.53 -12.88 -13.97
C ARG A 112 4.33 -12.23 -12.83
N GLU A 113 4.16 -10.94 -12.62
CA GLU A 113 4.79 -10.22 -11.50
C GLU A 113 4.32 -10.75 -10.15
N PHE A 114 3.03 -11.11 -10.03
CA PHE A 114 2.49 -11.70 -8.81
C PHE A 114 3.05 -13.10 -8.52
N TYR A 115 3.09 -13.99 -9.52
CA TYR A 115 3.70 -15.32 -9.35
C TYR A 115 5.19 -15.24 -9.02
N GLN A 116 5.92 -14.31 -9.64
CA GLN A 116 7.35 -14.11 -9.33
C GLN A 116 7.57 -13.60 -7.92
N PHE A 117 6.69 -12.72 -7.41
CA PHE A 117 6.73 -12.35 -6.00
C PHE A 117 6.51 -13.58 -5.10
N LEU A 118 5.48 -14.39 -5.37
CA LEU A 118 5.17 -15.58 -4.56
C LEU A 118 6.29 -16.63 -4.57
N GLU A 119 6.98 -16.78 -5.70
CA GLU A 119 8.01 -17.81 -5.88
C GLU A 119 9.41 -17.35 -5.41
N SER A 120 9.72 -16.05 -5.43
CA SER A 120 11.08 -15.56 -5.21
C SER A 120 11.25 -14.59 -4.03
N GLU A 121 10.16 -14.14 -3.39
CA GLU A 121 10.13 -13.01 -2.45
C GLU A 121 10.76 -11.71 -3.03
N GLN A 122 11.00 -11.65 -4.34
CA GLN A 122 11.54 -10.48 -5.04
C GLN A 122 10.50 -9.95 -6.03
N SER A 123 10.13 -8.68 -5.93
CA SER A 123 9.34 -7.99 -6.93
C SER A 123 10.24 -7.49 -8.07
N LEU A 124 9.91 -7.81 -9.33
CA LEU A 124 10.66 -7.33 -10.50
C LEU A 124 10.28 -5.90 -10.92
N SER A 125 9.13 -5.40 -10.47
CA SER A 125 8.61 -4.06 -10.81
C SER A 125 8.50 -3.19 -9.56
N LYS A 126 8.76 -1.88 -9.71
CA LYS A 126 8.61 -0.88 -8.63
C LYS A 126 7.18 -0.79 -8.10
N LYS A 127 6.22 -1.11 -8.96
CA LYS A 127 4.81 -1.29 -8.61
C LYS A 127 4.63 -2.45 -7.64
N GLY A 128 5.29 -3.59 -7.87
CA GLY A 128 5.31 -4.70 -6.93
C GLY A 128 5.97 -4.37 -5.58
N GLU A 129 7.05 -3.58 -5.57
CA GLU A 129 7.77 -3.20 -4.35
C GLU A 129 6.90 -2.45 -3.33
N LEU A 130 5.96 -1.64 -3.81
CA LEU A 130 5.09 -0.81 -2.98
C LEU A 130 4.07 -1.64 -2.17
N PHE A 131 3.60 -2.78 -2.68
CA PHE A 131 2.55 -3.59 -2.03
C PHE A 131 3.05 -4.56 -0.97
N PHE A 132 4.34 -4.89 -1.00
CA PHE A 132 4.93 -5.90 -0.13
C PHE A 132 5.81 -5.29 0.98
N LEU A 133 5.73 -3.97 1.17
CA LEU A 133 6.22 -3.23 2.34
C LEU A 133 5.30 -3.40 3.55
#